data_AF-A0A945TMI9-F1
#
_entry.id   AF-A0A945TMI9-F1
#
_cell.length_a   1.000
_cell.length_b   1.000
_cell.length_c   1.000
_cell.angle_alpha   90.00
_cell.angle_beta   90.00
_cell.angle_gamma   90.00
#
_symmetry.space_group_name_H-M   'P 1'
#
loop_
_entity.id
_entity.type
_entity.pdbx_description
1 polymer ?
#
loop_
_entity_poly.entity_id
_entity_poly.type
_entity_poly.pdbx_seq_one_letter_code
_entity_poly.pdbx_strand_id
1 'polypeptide(L)'
;MSDVITALQRACRAGNVSEMALHFAGLLDRLDPKANPSVVLAGALASERALSGDVCVHLASVAGAPAFEGEDDVALAGPELEPWRQALRDCALVSDGDWTAPLVLTDDGRLYLYRYHELERRLADLITRRAGHISDTVDQSQLNDALDALFSDDPGSADQRAAAAQAVDQQLLVISGGPGTGKTATVVRILALVHRLALARPERILLCAPTGKAAARL
;
A
#
# COMPACT_ATOMS: atom_id res chain seq x y z
N MET A 1 6.00 -6.25 -34.82
CA MET A 1 6.50 -5.51 -33.65
C MET A 1 5.72 -4.21 -33.63
N SER A 2 4.95 -3.96 -32.56
CA SER A 2 4.06 -2.80 -32.48
C SER A 2 4.84 -1.48 -32.48
N ASP A 3 4.26 -0.41 -33.06
CA ASP A 3 4.85 0.93 -33.08
C ASP A 3 5.15 1.45 -31.66
N VAL A 4 4.31 1.07 -30.68
CA VAL A 4 4.50 1.43 -29.26
C VAL A 4 5.74 0.78 -28.66
N ILE A 5 6.07 -0.46 -29.02
CA ILE A 5 7.30 -1.11 -28.54
C ILE A 5 8.53 -0.39 -29.08
N THR A 6 8.50 0.04 -30.34
CA THR A 6 9.60 0.81 -30.94
C THR A 6 9.77 2.15 -30.24
N ALA A 7 8.66 2.82 -29.90
CA ALA A 7 8.71 4.07 -29.14
C ALA A 7 9.26 3.88 -27.71
N LEU A 8 8.81 2.82 -27.01
CA LEU A 8 9.34 2.47 -25.68
C LEU A 8 10.83 2.10 -25.72
N GLN A 9 11.31 1.45 -26.80
CA GLN A 9 12.74 1.19 -26.98
C GLN A 9 13.56 2.48 -27.10
N ARG A 10 13.04 3.49 -27.80
CA ARG A 10 13.69 4.81 -27.89
C ARG A 10 13.69 5.51 -26.53
N ALA A 11 12.54 5.56 -25.87
CA ALA A 11 12.42 6.16 -24.53
C ALA A 11 13.33 5.45 -23.50
N CYS A 12 13.53 4.13 -23.63
CA CYS A 12 14.45 3.38 -22.79
C CYS A 12 15.92 3.75 -23.06
N ARG A 13 16.33 3.91 -24.34
CA ARG A 13 17.68 4.40 -24.69
C ARG A 13 17.96 5.82 -24.18
N ALA A 14 16.92 6.65 -24.13
CA ALA A 14 16.96 8.00 -23.58
C ALA A 14 17.05 8.03 -22.04
N GLY A 15 16.84 6.91 -21.36
CA GLY A 15 16.79 6.81 -19.89
C GLY A 15 15.44 7.19 -19.26
N ASN A 16 14.40 7.38 -20.08
CA ASN A 16 13.06 7.79 -19.61
C ASN A 16 12.14 6.61 -19.25
N VAL A 17 12.54 5.38 -19.61
CA VAL A 17 11.84 4.13 -19.31
C VAL A 17 12.86 3.10 -18.87
N SER A 18 12.60 2.39 -17.78
CA SER A 18 13.47 1.29 -17.34
C SER A 18 13.44 0.11 -18.31
N GLU A 19 14.56 -0.62 -18.42
CA GLU A 19 14.62 -1.85 -19.23
C GLU A 19 13.56 -2.87 -18.78
N MET A 20 13.26 -2.91 -17.48
CA MET A 20 12.27 -3.83 -16.92
C MET A 20 10.85 -3.48 -17.38
N ALA A 21 10.48 -2.20 -17.41
CA ALA A 21 9.20 -1.75 -17.97
C ALA A 21 9.09 -2.06 -19.47
N LEU A 22 10.16 -1.84 -20.23
CA LEU A 22 10.22 -2.21 -21.65
C LEU A 22 10.04 -3.72 -21.86
N HIS A 23 10.74 -4.55 -21.09
CA HIS A 23 10.64 -6.00 -21.19
C HIS A 23 9.25 -6.52 -20.81
N PHE A 24 8.62 -5.92 -19.80
CA PHE A 24 7.25 -6.25 -19.42
C PHE A 24 6.25 -5.85 -20.51
N ALA A 25 6.37 -4.66 -21.09
CA ALA A 25 5.55 -4.24 -22.23
C ALA A 25 5.73 -5.19 -23.44
N GLY A 26 6.97 -5.58 -23.74
CA GLY A 26 7.26 -6.57 -24.77
C GLY A 26 6.72 -7.97 -24.47
N LEU A 27 6.55 -8.34 -23.19
CA LEU A 27 5.85 -9.56 -22.82
C LEU A 27 4.35 -9.46 -23.16
N LEU A 28 3.71 -8.35 -22.84
CA LEU A 28 2.29 -8.14 -23.16
C LEU A 28 2.03 -8.19 -24.67
N ASP A 29 2.87 -7.52 -25.48
CA ASP A 29 2.80 -7.55 -26.96
C ASP A 29 2.98 -8.97 -27.53
N ARG A 30 3.75 -9.83 -26.84
CA ARG A 30 3.90 -11.26 -27.24
C ARG A 30 2.73 -12.13 -26.79
N LEU A 31 2.14 -11.85 -25.64
CA LEU A 31 0.99 -12.61 -25.11
C LEU A 31 -0.27 -12.35 -25.93
N ASP A 32 -0.49 -11.10 -26.35
CA ASP A 32 -1.55 -10.73 -27.28
C ASP A 32 -1.05 -9.70 -28.31
N PRO A 33 -0.56 -10.16 -29.48
CA PRO A 33 -0.12 -9.28 -30.56
C PRO A 33 -1.23 -8.43 -31.20
N LYS A 34 -2.51 -8.71 -30.88
CA LYS A 34 -3.66 -7.95 -31.36
C LYS A 34 -4.17 -6.97 -30.31
N ALA A 35 -3.60 -6.97 -29.11
CA ALA A 35 -3.97 -6.03 -28.06
C ALA A 35 -3.80 -4.60 -28.55
N ASN A 36 -4.68 -3.72 -28.08
CA ASN A 36 -4.58 -2.30 -28.38
C ASN A 36 -3.21 -1.78 -27.86
N PRO A 37 -2.47 -0.98 -28.65
CA PRO A 37 -1.16 -0.47 -28.21
C PRO A 37 -1.18 0.30 -26.88
N SER A 38 -2.34 0.88 -26.52
CA SER A 38 -2.55 1.52 -25.21
C SER A 38 -2.48 0.56 -24.01
N VAL A 39 -2.75 -0.74 -24.20
CA VAL A 39 -2.58 -1.78 -23.17
C VAL A 39 -1.09 -2.05 -22.93
N VAL A 40 -0.30 -2.10 -24.01
CA VAL A 40 1.16 -2.27 -23.93
C VAL A 40 1.79 -1.06 -23.22
N LEU A 41 1.34 0.15 -23.57
CA LEU A 41 1.75 1.39 -22.89
C LEU A 41 1.37 1.37 -21.40
N ALA A 42 0.15 0.96 -21.07
CA ALA A 42 -0.32 0.82 -19.70
C ALA A 42 0.55 -0.16 -18.90
N GLY A 43 0.95 -1.28 -19.51
CA GLY A 43 1.87 -2.22 -18.90
C GLY A 43 3.23 -1.62 -18.58
N ALA A 44 3.84 -0.90 -19.54
CA ALA A 44 5.07 -0.17 -19.29
C ALA A 44 4.92 0.81 -18.12
N LEU A 45 3.84 1.60 -18.12
CA LEU A 45 3.57 2.63 -17.12
C LEU A 45 3.37 2.02 -15.72
N ALA A 46 2.56 0.97 -15.60
CA ALA A 46 2.36 0.28 -14.33
C ALA A 46 3.67 -0.31 -13.79
N SER A 47 4.51 -0.87 -14.67
CA SER A 47 5.82 -1.41 -14.29
C SER A 47 6.78 -0.31 -13.83
N GLU A 48 6.84 0.81 -14.53
CA GLU A 48 7.73 1.93 -14.17
C GLU A 48 7.33 2.55 -12.82
N ARG A 49 6.03 2.72 -12.61
CA ARG A 49 5.47 3.30 -11.37
C ARG A 49 5.70 2.38 -10.18
N ALA A 50 5.53 1.07 -10.37
CA ALA A 50 5.87 0.06 -9.37
C ALA A 50 7.36 0.10 -8.97
N LEU A 51 8.26 0.32 -9.93
CA LEU A 51 9.70 0.48 -9.67
C LEU A 51 10.02 1.78 -8.92
N SER A 52 9.22 2.82 -9.15
CA SER A 52 9.33 4.11 -8.45
C SER A 52 8.73 4.10 -7.04
N GLY A 53 8.11 2.99 -6.63
CA GLY A 53 7.50 2.81 -5.29
C GLY A 53 6.00 3.07 -5.24
N ASP A 54 5.38 3.48 -6.34
CA ASP A 54 3.92 3.62 -6.42
C ASP A 54 3.26 2.25 -6.49
N VAL A 55 2.14 2.06 -5.77
CA VAL A 55 1.40 0.78 -5.81
C VAL A 55 0.56 0.65 -7.09
N CYS A 56 0.06 1.78 -7.58
CA CYS A 56 -0.85 1.86 -8.73
C CYS A 56 -0.74 3.20 -9.44
N VAL A 57 -1.35 3.29 -10.61
CA VAL A 57 -1.44 4.52 -11.39
C VAL A 57 -2.90 4.90 -11.56
N HIS A 58 -3.29 6.09 -11.13
CA HIS A 58 -4.62 6.59 -11.42
C HIS A 58 -4.67 7.07 -12.88
N LEU A 59 -5.36 6.37 -13.79
CA LEU A 59 -5.29 6.66 -15.23
C LEU A 59 -5.65 8.12 -15.57
N ALA A 60 -6.58 8.73 -14.83
CA ALA A 60 -6.97 10.12 -15.08
C ALA A 60 -5.83 11.14 -14.85
N SER A 61 -4.79 10.80 -14.07
CA SER A 61 -3.66 11.72 -13.84
C SER A 61 -2.64 11.73 -14.99
N VAL A 62 -2.73 10.75 -15.90
CA VAL A 62 -1.78 10.54 -17.01
C VAL A 62 -2.46 10.55 -18.38
N ALA A 63 -3.79 10.49 -18.43
CA ALA A 63 -4.56 10.55 -19.66
C ALA A 63 -4.40 11.91 -20.36
N GLY A 64 -4.17 11.88 -21.67
CA GLY A 64 -3.94 13.08 -22.49
C GLY A 64 -2.62 13.83 -22.18
N ALA A 65 -1.80 13.31 -21.26
CA ALA A 65 -0.51 13.88 -20.88
C ALA A 65 0.64 12.95 -21.32
N PRO A 66 1.89 13.46 -21.35
CA PRO A 66 3.08 12.62 -21.51
C PRO A 66 3.09 11.47 -20.48
N ALA A 67 2.98 10.22 -20.94
CA ALA A 67 3.15 9.06 -20.06
C ALA A 67 4.63 8.78 -19.81
N PHE A 68 5.47 9.04 -20.82
CA PHE A 68 6.92 9.02 -20.76
C PHE A 68 7.50 10.17 -21.58
N GLU A 69 8.61 10.74 -21.11
CA GLU A 69 9.41 11.65 -21.92
C GLU A 69 10.11 10.86 -23.05
N GLY A 70 10.28 11.46 -24.22
CA GLY A 70 10.93 10.83 -25.38
C GLY A 70 12.23 11.53 -25.78
N GLU A 71 12.98 10.93 -26.70
CA GLU A 71 14.02 11.64 -27.45
C GLU A 71 13.38 12.69 -28.37
N ASP A 72 14.08 13.82 -28.60
CA ASP A 72 13.64 14.93 -29.45
C ASP A 72 12.30 15.61 -29.04
N ASP A 73 11.99 15.65 -27.74
CA ASP A 73 10.75 16.25 -27.19
C ASP A 73 9.44 15.55 -27.62
N VAL A 74 9.52 14.39 -28.27
CA VAL A 74 8.34 13.61 -28.67
C VAL A 74 7.92 12.68 -27.54
N ALA A 75 7.12 13.22 -26.61
CA ALA A 75 6.55 12.45 -25.51
C ALA A 75 5.68 11.29 -26.01
N LEU A 76 5.79 10.13 -25.35
CA LEU A 76 4.85 9.04 -25.53
C LEU A 76 3.59 9.38 -24.74
N ALA A 77 2.62 10.03 -25.39
CA ALA A 77 1.41 10.50 -24.75
C ALA A 77 0.48 9.34 -24.36
N GLY A 78 -0.10 9.44 -23.17
CA GLY A 78 -1.24 8.62 -22.77
C GLY A 78 -2.45 8.95 -23.66
N PRO A 79 -3.23 7.95 -24.10
CA PRO A 79 -4.49 8.22 -24.77
C PRO A 79 -5.46 9.02 -23.89
N GLU A 80 -6.52 9.53 -24.51
CA GLU A 80 -7.66 10.08 -23.78
C GLU A 80 -8.26 9.05 -22.81
N LEU A 81 -8.76 9.53 -21.67
CA LEU A 81 -9.10 8.68 -20.53
C LEU A 81 -10.11 7.57 -20.87
N GLU A 82 -11.24 7.95 -21.47
CA GLU A 82 -12.33 7.00 -21.70
C GLU A 82 -12.01 5.97 -22.79
N PRO A 83 -11.43 6.35 -23.95
CA PRO A 83 -10.92 5.37 -24.91
C PRO A 83 -9.86 4.43 -24.31
N TRP A 84 -9.00 4.94 -23.43
CA TRP A 84 -7.99 4.11 -22.78
C TRP A 84 -8.61 3.08 -21.83
N ARG A 85 -9.54 3.52 -20.97
CA ARG A 85 -10.28 2.63 -20.07
C ARG A 85 -11.02 1.55 -20.84
N GLN A 86 -11.69 1.91 -21.92
CA GLN A 86 -12.40 0.94 -22.76
C GLN A 86 -11.44 -0.09 -23.37
N ALA A 87 -10.33 0.37 -23.98
CA ALA A 87 -9.33 -0.51 -24.57
C ALA A 87 -8.70 -1.48 -23.55
N LEU A 88 -8.51 -1.03 -22.30
CA LEU A 88 -8.02 -1.88 -21.22
C LEU A 88 -9.07 -2.92 -20.80
N ARG A 89 -10.33 -2.51 -20.59
CA ARG A 89 -11.43 -3.42 -20.20
C ARG A 89 -11.70 -4.50 -21.26
N ASP A 90 -11.53 -4.18 -22.53
CA ASP A 90 -11.75 -5.11 -23.63
C ASP A 90 -10.60 -6.11 -23.83
N CYS A 91 -9.49 -5.96 -23.10
CA CYS A 91 -8.30 -6.79 -23.26
C CYS A 91 -8.24 -7.94 -22.25
N ALA A 92 -8.05 -9.16 -22.74
CA ALA A 92 -7.88 -10.36 -21.91
C ALA A 92 -6.55 -10.42 -21.14
N LEU A 93 -5.73 -9.36 -21.14
CA LEU A 93 -4.54 -9.22 -20.29
C LEU A 93 -4.80 -8.28 -19.10
N VAL A 94 -6.02 -7.75 -18.99
CA VAL A 94 -6.44 -6.85 -17.92
C VAL A 94 -7.65 -7.46 -17.24
N SER A 95 -7.59 -7.59 -15.92
CA SER A 95 -8.72 -7.99 -15.09
C SER A 95 -9.28 -6.81 -14.30
N ASP A 96 -10.46 -6.98 -13.74
CA ASP A 96 -11.04 -6.13 -12.68
C ASP A 96 -10.52 -6.51 -11.27
N GLY A 97 -9.69 -7.56 -11.18
CA GLY A 97 -9.18 -8.11 -9.93
C GLY A 97 -9.75 -9.48 -9.58
N ASP A 98 -10.77 -9.97 -10.29
CA ASP A 98 -11.45 -11.23 -9.97
C ASP A 98 -10.74 -12.48 -10.48
N TRP A 99 -9.78 -12.32 -11.39
CA TRP A 99 -8.98 -13.42 -11.94
C TRP A 99 -7.54 -12.97 -12.21
N THR A 100 -6.64 -13.94 -12.37
CA THR A 100 -5.21 -13.66 -12.52
C THR A 100 -4.87 -13.20 -13.94
N ALA A 101 -4.58 -11.91 -14.08
CA ALA A 101 -4.09 -11.28 -15.31
C ALA A 101 -2.73 -10.58 -15.05
N PRO A 102 -1.99 -10.16 -16.10
CA PRO A 102 -0.83 -9.29 -15.89
C PRO A 102 -1.18 -7.94 -15.25
N LEU A 103 -2.30 -7.33 -15.67
CA LEU A 103 -2.76 -6.02 -15.23
C LEU A 103 -4.11 -6.11 -14.54
N VAL A 104 -4.35 -5.16 -13.62
CA VAL A 104 -5.68 -4.95 -13.02
C VAL A 104 -6.09 -3.51 -13.26
N LEU A 105 -7.31 -3.31 -13.75
CA LEU A 105 -7.96 -2.01 -13.83
C LEU A 105 -9.20 -2.02 -12.94
N THR A 106 -9.19 -1.25 -11.87
CA THR A 106 -10.33 -1.10 -10.98
C THR A 106 -11.37 -0.12 -11.56
N ASP A 107 -12.61 -0.20 -11.07
CA ASP A 107 -13.71 0.66 -11.53
C ASP A 107 -13.46 2.16 -11.31
N ASP A 108 -12.73 2.54 -10.25
CA ASP A 108 -12.32 3.92 -10.00
C ASP A 108 -11.17 4.39 -10.92
N GLY A 109 -10.64 3.49 -11.76
CA GLY A 109 -9.67 3.81 -12.81
C GLY A 109 -8.22 3.77 -12.35
N ARG A 110 -7.90 2.94 -11.34
CA ARG A 110 -6.53 2.66 -10.95
C ARG A 110 -6.01 1.44 -11.70
N LEU A 111 -4.83 1.59 -12.27
CA LEU A 111 -4.11 0.55 -12.97
C LEU A 111 -3.01 -0.02 -12.07
N TYR A 112 -2.95 -1.35 -11.99
CA TYR A 112 -1.98 -2.09 -11.19
C TYR A 112 -1.28 -3.15 -12.02
N LEU A 113 -0.08 -3.54 -11.58
CA LEU A 113 0.38 -4.91 -11.75
C LEU A 113 -0.40 -5.82 -10.80
N TYR A 114 -0.87 -6.98 -11.27
CA TYR A 114 -1.75 -7.86 -10.49
C TYR A 114 -1.22 -8.20 -9.08
N ARG A 115 0.09 -8.44 -8.96
CA ARG A 115 0.73 -8.70 -7.66
C ARG A 115 0.50 -7.59 -6.64
N TYR A 116 0.55 -6.32 -7.05
CA TYR A 116 0.39 -5.19 -6.15
C TYR A 116 -1.08 -5.01 -5.73
N HIS A 117 -2.01 -5.19 -6.67
CA HIS A 117 -3.44 -5.23 -6.36
C HIS A 117 -3.77 -6.32 -5.34
N GLU A 118 -3.25 -7.54 -5.53
CA GLU A 118 -3.50 -8.65 -4.59
C GLU A 118 -2.88 -8.40 -3.21
N LEU A 119 -1.71 -7.75 -3.13
CA LEU A 119 -1.11 -7.35 -1.86
C LEU A 119 -1.96 -6.29 -1.15
N GLU A 120 -2.48 -5.30 -1.88
CA GLU A 120 -3.35 -4.26 -1.31
C GLU A 120 -4.67 -4.86 -0.81
N ARG A 121 -5.32 -5.70 -1.62
CA ARG A 121 -6.56 -6.41 -1.24
C ARG A 121 -6.36 -7.27 0.01
N ARG A 122 -5.28 -8.05 0.05
CA ARG A 122 -4.95 -8.88 1.20
C ARG A 122 -4.65 -8.05 2.45
N LEU A 123 -3.97 -6.91 2.30
CA LEU A 123 -3.72 -5.99 3.42
C LEU A 123 -5.03 -5.41 3.95
N ALA A 124 -5.92 -4.93 3.08
CA ALA A 124 -7.22 -4.41 3.46
C ALA A 124 -8.05 -5.46 4.21
N ASP A 125 -8.12 -6.69 3.70
CA ASP A 125 -8.80 -7.81 4.36
C ASP A 125 -8.22 -8.10 5.75
N LEU A 126 -6.90 -8.09 5.89
CA LEU A 126 -6.21 -8.33 7.16
C LEU A 126 -6.47 -7.23 8.19
N ILE A 127 -6.59 -5.98 7.76
CA ILE A 127 -6.94 -4.84 8.61
C ILE A 127 -8.41 -4.95 9.03
N THR A 128 -9.32 -5.12 8.09
CA THR A 128 -10.77 -5.20 8.36
C THR A 128 -11.10 -6.35 9.31
N ARG A 129 -10.48 -7.52 9.13
CA ARG A 129 -10.66 -8.66 10.05
C ARG A 129 -10.17 -8.39 11.48
N ARG A 130 -9.27 -7.42 11.68
CA ARG A 130 -8.71 -7.04 12.98
C ARG A 130 -9.24 -5.71 13.51
N ALA A 131 -10.14 -5.05 12.80
CA ALA A 131 -10.72 -3.77 13.22
C ALA A 131 -11.84 -3.92 14.27
N GLY A 132 -11.98 -5.12 14.86
CA GLY A 132 -13.00 -5.42 15.87
C GLY A 132 -12.49 -5.32 17.30
N HIS A 133 -13.43 -5.47 18.24
CA HIS A 133 -13.16 -5.47 19.67
C HIS A 133 -12.63 -6.84 20.16
N ILE A 134 -11.87 -6.81 21.26
CA ILE A 134 -11.49 -8.00 22.02
C ILE A 134 -12.74 -8.48 22.78
N SER A 135 -13.03 -9.78 22.71
CA SER A 135 -14.28 -10.35 23.26
C SER A 135 -14.32 -10.40 24.79
N ASP A 136 -13.16 -10.32 25.45
CA ASP A 136 -13.06 -10.39 26.91
C ASP A 136 -13.28 -9.00 27.50
N THR A 137 -14.42 -8.80 28.15
CA THR A 137 -14.75 -7.54 28.82
C THR A 137 -13.86 -7.34 30.04
N VAL A 138 -13.00 -6.34 29.99
CA VAL A 138 -12.26 -5.83 31.15
C VAL A 138 -13.23 -5.05 32.05
N ASP A 139 -13.15 -5.26 33.36
CA ASP A 139 -13.90 -4.45 34.32
C ASP A 139 -13.48 -2.98 34.21
N GLN A 140 -14.45 -2.09 33.96
CA GLN A 140 -14.19 -0.68 33.68
C GLN A 140 -13.58 0.06 34.88
N SER A 141 -13.91 -0.32 36.11
CA SER A 141 -13.32 0.26 37.31
C SER A 141 -11.86 -0.15 37.45
N GLN A 142 -11.56 -1.44 37.26
CA GLN A 142 -10.18 -1.94 37.28
C GLN A 142 -9.32 -1.30 36.19
N LEU A 143 -9.90 -1.10 35.00
CA LEU A 143 -9.22 -0.40 33.90
C LEU A 143 -8.91 1.05 34.25
N ASN A 144 -9.89 1.80 34.78
CA ASN A 144 -9.68 3.20 35.16
C ASN A 144 -8.62 3.33 36.27
N ASP A 145 -8.68 2.50 37.31
CA ASP A 145 -7.70 2.50 38.40
C ASP A 145 -6.29 2.18 37.89
N ALA A 146 -6.16 1.24 36.95
CA ALA A 146 -4.89 0.89 36.34
C ALA A 146 -4.34 2.01 35.44
N LEU A 147 -5.20 2.67 34.66
CA LEU A 147 -4.83 3.82 33.83
C LEU A 147 -4.38 4.99 34.70
N ASP A 148 -5.12 5.33 35.74
CA ASP A 148 -4.78 6.46 36.61
C ASP A 148 -3.45 6.22 37.31
N ALA A 149 -3.17 4.99 37.75
CA ALA A 149 -1.88 4.63 38.32
C ALA A 149 -0.69 4.68 37.33
N LEU A 150 -0.93 4.58 36.02
CA LEU A 150 0.13 4.57 34.99
C LEU A 150 0.36 5.94 34.33
N PHE A 151 -0.62 6.84 34.43
CA PHE A 151 -0.64 8.13 33.75
C PHE A 151 -0.81 9.34 34.68
N SER A 152 -0.89 9.15 36.02
CA SER A 152 -1.09 10.22 37.02
C SER A 152 -0.05 11.34 36.95
N ASP A 153 1.17 11.01 36.54
CA ASP A 153 2.33 11.90 36.68
C ASP A 153 2.58 12.79 35.45
N ASP A 154 1.73 12.70 34.41
CA ASP A 154 1.91 13.44 33.15
C ASP A 154 0.58 14.02 32.62
N PRO A 155 0.26 15.28 32.94
CA PRO A 155 -0.93 15.97 32.45
C PRO A 155 -1.00 16.11 30.93
N GLY A 156 0.15 16.01 30.23
CA GLY A 156 0.24 16.04 28.76
C GLY A 156 -0.04 14.69 28.10
N SER A 157 -0.31 13.65 28.88
CA SER A 157 -0.45 12.28 28.40
C SER A 157 -1.88 11.86 28.04
N ALA A 158 -2.84 12.78 27.94
CA ALA A 158 -4.26 12.45 27.68
C ALA A 158 -4.45 11.54 26.45
N ASP A 159 -3.77 11.84 25.33
CA ASP A 159 -3.80 11.01 24.11
C ASP A 159 -3.13 9.65 24.33
N GLN A 160 -2.07 9.59 25.13
CA GLN A 160 -1.38 8.34 25.46
C GLN A 160 -2.23 7.46 26.39
N ARG A 161 -2.95 8.06 27.33
CA ARG A 161 -3.93 7.39 28.21
C ARG A 161 -5.10 6.85 27.39
N ALA A 162 -5.62 7.63 26.44
CA ALA A 162 -6.65 7.18 25.51
C ALA A 162 -6.16 6.02 24.64
N ALA A 163 -4.95 6.10 24.09
CA ALA A 163 -4.34 5.01 23.32
C ALA A 163 -4.19 3.73 24.17
N ALA A 164 -3.82 3.85 25.45
CA ALA A 164 -3.72 2.71 26.35
C ALA A 164 -5.06 2.07 26.68
N ALA A 165 -6.11 2.87 26.87
CA ALA A 165 -7.47 2.36 27.04
C ALA A 165 -7.96 1.63 25.77
N GLN A 166 -7.66 2.16 24.58
CA GLN A 166 -8.01 1.50 23.31
C GLN A 166 -7.22 0.20 23.10
N ALA A 167 -5.98 0.12 23.57
CA ALA A 167 -5.12 -1.05 23.37
C ALA A 167 -5.64 -2.34 24.05
N VAL A 168 -6.47 -2.22 25.09
CA VAL A 168 -7.09 -3.37 25.78
C VAL A 168 -8.47 -3.73 25.24
N ASP A 169 -9.02 -2.90 24.36
CA ASP A 169 -10.35 -3.06 23.76
C ASP A 169 -10.27 -3.43 22.27
N GLN A 170 -9.27 -2.94 21.55
CA GLN A 170 -9.13 -3.12 20.10
C GLN A 170 -8.17 -4.27 19.74
N GLN A 171 -8.54 -5.11 18.78
CA GLN A 171 -7.65 -6.19 18.28
C GLN A 171 -6.46 -5.65 17.46
N LEU A 172 -6.60 -4.48 16.84
CA LEU A 172 -5.54 -3.76 16.13
C LEU A 172 -5.58 -2.29 16.53
N LEU A 173 -4.47 -1.79 17.06
CA LEU A 173 -4.29 -0.38 17.37
C LEU A 173 -3.07 0.16 16.62
N VAL A 174 -3.25 1.29 15.93
CA VAL A 174 -2.16 2.04 15.29
C VAL A 174 -1.92 3.32 16.08
N ILE A 175 -0.72 3.46 16.66
CA ILE A 175 -0.31 4.66 17.38
C ILE A 175 0.64 5.46 16.50
N SER A 176 0.17 6.62 16.03
CA SER A 176 0.96 7.56 15.24
C SER A 176 1.40 8.75 16.09
N GLY A 177 2.43 9.47 15.64
CA GLY A 177 2.93 10.67 16.31
C GLY A 177 4.31 11.07 15.83
N GLY A 178 4.63 12.36 15.86
CA GLY A 178 5.94 12.89 15.45
C GLY A 178 7.10 12.40 16.33
N PRO A 179 8.36 12.68 15.96
CA PRO A 179 9.52 12.42 16.81
C PRO A 179 9.33 13.06 18.20
N GLY A 180 9.70 12.35 19.28
CA GLY A 180 9.62 12.89 20.65
C GLY A 180 8.24 12.87 21.33
N THR A 181 7.17 12.45 20.65
CA THR A 181 5.79 12.40 21.19
C THR A 181 5.51 11.30 22.23
N GLY A 182 6.55 10.64 22.75
CA GLY A 182 6.41 9.62 23.79
C GLY A 182 5.84 8.26 23.34
N LYS A 183 5.72 7.96 22.05
CA LYS A 183 5.20 6.66 21.54
C LYS A 183 5.78 5.43 22.24
N THR A 184 7.10 5.38 22.42
CA THR A 184 7.76 4.26 23.12
C THR A 184 7.33 4.18 24.59
N ALA A 185 7.22 5.33 25.28
CA ALA A 185 6.71 5.38 26.65
C ALA A 185 5.24 4.93 26.72
N THR A 186 4.41 5.30 25.74
CA THR A 186 3.03 4.81 25.60
C THR A 186 3.00 3.29 25.43
N VAL A 187 3.83 2.71 24.56
CA VAL A 187 3.90 1.25 24.37
C VAL A 187 4.33 0.54 25.66
N VAL A 188 5.32 1.06 26.37
CA VAL A 188 5.74 0.51 27.68
C VAL A 188 4.59 0.53 28.69
N ARG A 189 3.85 1.64 28.77
CA ARG A 189 2.67 1.75 29.66
C ARG A 189 1.53 0.81 29.23
N ILE A 190 1.32 0.59 27.94
CA ILE A 190 0.37 -0.40 27.42
C ILE A 190 0.75 -1.81 27.87
N LEU A 191 2.02 -2.19 27.75
CA LEU A 191 2.50 -3.50 28.20
C LEU A 191 2.35 -3.67 29.71
N ALA A 192 2.65 -2.61 30.49
CA ALA A 192 2.41 -2.60 31.93
C ALA A 192 0.93 -2.74 32.29
N LEU A 193 0.03 -2.08 31.53
CA LEU A 193 -1.42 -2.17 31.69
C LEU A 193 -1.92 -3.60 31.40
N VAL A 194 -1.52 -4.17 30.27
CA VAL A 194 -1.86 -5.56 29.87
C VAL A 194 -1.41 -6.56 30.94
N HIS A 195 -0.21 -6.37 31.49
CA HIS A 195 0.31 -7.20 32.58
C HIS A 195 -0.49 -7.04 33.87
N ARG A 196 -0.77 -5.79 34.28
CA ARG A 196 -1.51 -5.47 35.51
C ARG A 196 -2.95 -5.99 35.50
N LEU A 197 -3.58 -6.01 34.33
CA LEU A 197 -4.93 -6.54 34.11
C LEU A 197 -4.95 -8.04 33.79
N ALA A 198 -3.78 -8.70 33.78
CA ALA A 198 -3.63 -10.13 33.45
C ALA A 198 -4.25 -10.56 32.10
N LEU A 199 -4.30 -9.65 31.12
CA LEU A 199 -4.93 -9.90 29.81
C LEU A 199 -4.07 -10.80 28.91
N ALA A 200 -2.76 -10.80 29.13
CA ALA A 200 -1.83 -11.68 28.43
C ALA A 200 -0.70 -12.13 29.36
N ARG A 201 -0.24 -13.37 29.14
CA ARG A 201 0.98 -13.84 29.79
C ARG A 201 2.20 -13.23 29.10
N PRO A 202 3.27 -12.84 29.84
CA PRO A 202 4.44 -12.20 29.25
C PRO A 202 5.07 -12.99 28.09
N GLU A 203 5.04 -14.32 28.13
CA GLU A 203 5.65 -15.17 27.09
C GLU A 203 4.89 -15.14 25.75
N ARG A 204 3.68 -14.58 25.74
CA ARG A 204 2.86 -14.41 24.53
C ARG A 204 3.03 -13.04 23.87
N ILE A 205 3.83 -12.15 24.46
CA ILE A 205 4.07 -10.81 23.93
C ILE A 205 5.32 -10.85 23.06
N LEU A 206 5.16 -10.52 21.78
CA LEU A 206 6.25 -10.44 20.82
C LEU A 206 6.45 -9.00 20.39
N LEU A 207 7.72 -8.61 20.31
CA LEU A 207 8.15 -7.29 19.91
C LEU A 207 8.92 -7.40 18.59
N CYS A 208 8.55 -6.59 17.61
CA CYS A 208 9.15 -6.62 16.28
C CYS A 208 9.39 -5.21 15.73
N ALA A 209 10.44 -5.09 14.91
CA ALA A 209 10.75 -3.87 14.19
C ALA A 209 11.25 -4.22 12.77
N PRO A 210 11.08 -3.33 11.78
CA PRO A 210 11.44 -3.61 10.39
C PRO A 210 12.96 -3.66 10.15
N THR A 211 13.78 -3.16 11.08
CA THR A 211 15.24 -3.13 10.97
C THR A 211 15.90 -3.49 12.29
N GLY A 212 17.11 -4.05 12.24
CA GLY A 212 17.87 -4.42 13.45
C GLY A 212 18.19 -3.23 14.38
N LYS A 213 18.44 -2.04 13.81
CA LYS A 213 18.69 -0.83 14.61
C LYS A 213 17.45 -0.37 15.39
N ALA A 214 16.27 -0.51 14.79
CA ALA A 214 15.02 -0.21 15.47
C ALA A 214 14.70 -1.28 16.53
N ALA A 215 14.95 -2.56 16.22
CA ALA A 215 14.77 -3.65 17.17
C ALA A 215 15.67 -3.50 18.40
N ALA A 216 16.93 -3.09 18.24
CA ALA A 216 17.84 -2.87 19.37
C ALA A 216 17.45 -1.70 20.30
N ARG A 217 16.56 -0.81 19.86
CA ARG A 217 16.05 0.33 20.63
C ARG A 217 14.70 0.05 21.29
N LEU A 218 14.04 -1.02 20.87
CA LEU A 218 12.69 -1.40 21.27
C LEU A 218 12.78 -2.43 22.40
#